data_AF-A0A3R6SY59-F1
#
_entry.id   AF-A0A3R6SY59-F1
#
_cell.length_a   1.000
_cell.length_b   1.000
_cell.length_c   1.000
_cell.angle_alpha   90.00
_cell.angle_beta   90.00
_cell.angle_gamma   90.00
#
_symmetry.space_group_name_H-M   'P 1'
#
loop_
_entity.id
_entity.type
_entity.pdbx_description
1 polymer ?
#
loop_
_entity_poly.entity_id
_entity_poly.type
_entity_poly.pdbx_seq_one_letter_code
_entity_poly.pdbx_strand_id
1 'polypeptide(L)'
;MIDGAFLSVSDTGLSAGNYDSIGVLAAQSPKNDSETVFTYAPSHSITSCSVLNAHFACKNVPNSGMLTGVTYCQTIFLSVYASGSAYIDSTPETTASSFPRVSFGMITGYLPKSNFYYHFKNCSSQGTVTDAHSTAQIGGICGTVRFASADDCTNRTTIRSAGIAGGIIGSTDIPTLGKIEIGFSLVNCINTGNISGICAGGIVGLCNFLTTPEYSSCIFTFNIKKTQNIGSVTAALYAGGFIGNAYNFNVRNSINSAPVSIDSTPEIQQNPVYQYFTKFYSDQKAAGGFVGTVIPVLNNIKSTAYTSYCYTTNSANLSTSTITTDSNTYTGGFIGNLSHTNEQYPLFTYLNTCNSYTASELTTPASVSTSASIRGSLVGGYDLYTDINAQYTYWTQDNLDLDGEAFGQLNKTNCYKITQSQLLGQETTTNIGSSAVNSYPDLLRCLNSYVGQTEDYDPLLNWKMLDQVGPVIDYSTSPVSSYPPVITSVPSLTPAPTTVFLLSLRSQFRLTLRLQLHLCPLLPLR
;
A
#
# COMPACT_ATOMS: atom_id res chain seq x y z
N MET A 1 1.72 26.33 -5.96
CA MET A 1 0.33 25.88 -5.67
C MET A 1 -0.49 26.10 -6.94
N ILE A 2 -1.29 25.11 -7.33
CA ILE A 2 -2.29 25.19 -8.39
C ILE A 2 -3.63 24.85 -7.74
N ASP A 3 -4.62 25.74 -7.82
CA ASP A 3 -5.94 25.55 -7.20
C ASP A 3 -7.04 25.61 -8.27
N GLY A 4 -8.03 24.72 -8.15
CA GLY A 4 -9.19 24.65 -9.04
C GLY A 4 -8.87 24.14 -10.45
N ALA A 5 -7.85 23.30 -10.60
CA ALA A 5 -7.50 22.75 -11.91
C ALA A 5 -8.61 21.84 -12.46
N PHE A 6 -9.09 22.10 -13.67
CA PHE A 6 -10.04 21.24 -14.38
C PHE A 6 -9.37 20.58 -15.58
N LEU A 7 -9.24 19.26 -15.55
CA LEU A 7 -8.66 18.47 -16.64
C LEU A 7 -9.68 17.44 -17.10
N SER A 8 -10.05 17.52 -18.38
CA SER A 8 -10.89 16.51 -19.04
C SER A 8 -10.23 16.11 -20.34
N VAL A 9 -9.85 14.83 -20.45
CA VAL A 9 -9.22 14.28 -21.66
C VAL A 9 -9.86 12.96 -22.02
N SER A 10 -10.09 12.77 -23.31
CA SER A 10 -10.62 11.55 -23.89
C SER A 10 -9.73 11.16 -25.06
N ASP A 11 -9.18 9.96 -25.03
CA ASP A 11 -8.59 9.37 -26.23
C ASP A 11 -9.70 8.68 -27.05
N THR A 12 -9.97 9.21 -28.24
CA THR A 12 -11.01 8.70 -29.15
C THR A 12 -10.42 7.90 -30.32
N GLY A 13 -9.15 7.47 -30.25
CA GLY A 13 -8.53 6.63 -31.29
C GLY A 13 -8.32 7.33 -32.64
N LEU A 14 -8.25 8.67 -32.65
CA LEU A 14 -7.95 9.43 -33.87
C LEU A 14 -6.44 9.41 -34.11
N SER A 15 -6.05 8.56 -35.06
CA SER A 15 -4.77 8.50 -35.77
C SER A 15 -3.95 9.80 -35.68
N ALA A 16 -2.75 9.67 -35.10
CA ALA A 16 -1.71 10.70 -34.91
C ALA A 16 -1.76 11.50 -33.59
N GLY A 17 -1.70 10.79 -32.46
CA GLY A 17 -1.30 11.35 -31.17
C GLY A 17 -2.02 10.70 -30.00
N ASN A 18 -1.82 9.40 -29.76
CA ASN A 18 -2.37 8.74 -28.58
C ASN A 18 -1.86 9.46 -27.32
N TYR A 19 -2.77 9.93 -26.48
CA TYR A 19 -2.38 10.50 -25.20
C TYR A 19 -2.04 9.34 -24.27
N ASP A 20 -0.78 8.95 -24.22
CA ASP A 20 -0.33 7.88 -23.33
C ASP A 20 -0.47 8.26 -21.85
N SER A 21 -0.60 9.56 -21.56
CA SER A 21 -0.57 10.07 -20.19
C SER A 21 -1.06 11.50 -19.99
N ILE A 22 -1.48 11.84 -18.76
CA ILE A 22 -1.84 13.22 -18.38
C ILE A 22 -1.60 13.54 -16.90
N GLY A 23 -1.20 14.79 -16.62
CA GLY A 23 -1.18 15.40 -15.28
C GLY A 23 -1.07 16.92 -15.34
N VAL A 24 -1.43 17.61 -14.24
CA VAL A 24 -1.48 19.08 -14.16
C VAL A 24 -0.10 19.72 -14.38
N LEU A 25 0.94 19.15 -13.78
CA LEU A 25 2.30 19.65 -13.92
C LEU A 25 2.95 19.12 -15.20
N ALA A 26 2.81 17.81 -15.46
CA ALA A 26 3.36 17.19 -16.65
C ALA A 26 2.57 15.93 -17.03
N ALA A 27 2.33 15.76 -18.33
CA ALA A 27 1.89 14.48 -18.88
C ALA A 27 2.98 13.42 -18.72
N GLN A 28 4.23 13.74 -19.12
CA GLN A 28 5.40 12.87 -19.03
C GLN A 28 6.63 13.65 -18.58
N SER A 29 7.47 13.06 -17.72
CA SER A 29 8.84 13.52 -17.58
C SER A 29 9.68 13.11 -18.81
N PRO A 30 10.81 13.78 -19.09
CA PRO A 30 11.71 13.36 -20.16
C PRO A 30 12.12 11.89 -20.05
N LYS A 31 12.12 11.18 -21.18
CA LYS A 31 12.73 9.85 -21.29
C LYS A 31 14.24 10.03 -21.42
N ASN A 32 15.02 9.26 -20.66
CA ASN A 32 16.45 9.15 -20.92
C ASN A 32 16.65 8.09 -22.00
N ASP A 33 17.05 8.49 -23.21
CA ASP A 33 17.18 7.61 -24.38
C ASP A 33 18.25 6.51 -24.23
N SER A 34 19.05 6.52 -23.15
CA SER A 34 20.05 5.51 -22.82
C SER A 34 19.57 4.58 -21.69
N GLU A 35 18.60 3.70 -21.97
CA GLU A 35 18.12 2.67 -21.02
C GLU A 35 19.18 1.62 -20.64
N THR A 36 20.39 1.66 -21.24
CA THR A 36 21.37 0.57 -21.22
C THR A 36 22.43 0.65 -20.11
N VAL A 37 22.50 1.71 -19.30
CA VAL A 37 23.59 1.83 -18.33
C VAL A 37 23.11 2.31 -16.95
N PHE A 38 23.53 1.60 -15.91
CA PHE A 38 23.45 1.97 -14.48
C PHE A 38 24.14 3.31 -14.12
N THR A 39 24.52 4.12 -15.10
CA THR A 39 25.23 5.38 -14.87
C THR A 39 24.25 6.51 -14.62
N TYR A 40 24.09 6.86 -13.35
CA TYR A 40 23.70 8.19 -12.85
C TYR A 40 22.77 8.98 -13.78
N ALA A 41 21.50 8.57 -13.88
CA ALA A 41 20.50 9.51 -14.33
C ALA A 41 20.43 10.65 -13.29
N PRO A 42 20.37 11.92 -13.72
CA PRO A 42 20.16 13.01 -12.79
C PRO A 42 18.90 12.74 -11.96
N SER A 43 19.00 12.88 -10.64
CA SER A 43 17.83 12.77 -9.77
C SER A 43 17.03 14.07 -9.89
N HIS A 44 15.79 13.95 -10.35
CA HIS A 44 14.84 15.05 -10.37
C HIS A 44 14.18 15.16 -9.01
N SER A 45 13.80 16.37 -8.63
CA SER A 45 12.96 16.58 -7.44
C SER A 45 11.75 17.43 -7.79
N ILE A 46 10.59 17.01 -7.29
CA ILE A 46 9.37 17.79 -7.30
C ILE A 46 9.08 18.09 -5.83
N THR A 47 9.33 19.33 -5.43
CA THR A 47 9.35 19.73 -4.02
C THR A 47 8.30 20.79 -3.75
N SER A 48 7.52 20.60 -2.69
CA SER A 48 6.55 21.59 -2.19
C SER A 48 5.50 22.01 -3.24
N CYS A 49 5.15 21.09 -4.14
CA CYS A 49 4.07 21.29 -5.09
C CYS A 49 2.73 20.89 -4.47
N SER A 50 1.70 21.70 -4.68
CA SER A 50 0.34 21.40 -4.22
C SER A 50 -0.65 21.63 -5.34
N VAL A 51 -1.50 20.62 -5.59
CA VAL A 51 -2.69 20.72 -6.44
C VAL A 51 -3.91 20.66 -5.51
N LEU A 52 -4.74 21.70 -5.56
CA LEU A 52 -5.91 21.87 -4.71
C LEU A 52 -7.19 21.84 -5.53
N ASN A 53 -8.23 21.22 -4.97
CA ASN A 53 -9.58 21.22 -5.53
C ASN A 53 -9.64 20.85 -7.03
N ALA A 54 -8.80 19.91 -7.46
CA ALA A 54 -8.75 19.52 -8.85
C ALA A 54 -9.95 18.64 -9.24
N HIS A 55 -10.45 18.84 -10.45
CA HIS A 55 -11.43 17.96 -11.07
C HIS A 55 -10.80 17.31 -12.30
N PHE A 56 -10.67 16.00 -12.24
CA PHE A 56 -9.99 15.21 -13.25
C PHE A 56 -10.96 14.20 -13.86
N ALA A 57 -11.09 14.18 -15.18
CA ALA A 57 -11.86 13.17 -15.90
C ALA A 57 -11.00 12.65 -17.06
N CYS A 58 -10.67 11.37 -17.03
CA CYS A 58 -9.92 10.76 -18.12
C CYS A 58 -10.70 9.59 -18.72
N LYS A 59 -10.81 9.60 -20.04
CA LYS A 59 -11.39 8.51 -20.82
C LYS A 59 -10.34 7.84 -21.69
N ASN A 60 -10.15 6.54 -21.49
CA ASN A 60 -9.18 5.71 -22.23
C ASN A 60 -7.73 6.27 -22.23
N VAL A 61 -7.33 6.96 -21.16
CA VAL A 61 -5.93 7.40 -20.99
C VAL A 61 -5.17 6.40 -20.12
N PRO A 62 -4.11 5.75 -20.64
CA PRO A 62 -3.43 4.68 -19.91
C PRO A 62 -2.78 5.12 -18.59
N ASN A 63 -2.15 6.30 -18.53
CA ASN A 63 -1.38 6.71 -17.35
C ASN A 63 -1.73 8.13 -16.89
N SER A 64 -2.47 8.25 -15.81
CA SER A 64 -3.01 9.53 -15.38
C SER A 64 -2.62 9.84 -13.93
N GLY A 65 -2.29 11.08 -13.61
CA GLY A 65 -2.17 11.48 -12.21
C GLY A 65 -2.44 12.96 -12.04
N MET A 66 -2.91 13.39 -10.85
CA MET A 66 -3.28 14.81 -10.72
C MET A 66 -2.05 15.70 -10.90
N LEU A 67 -0.86 15.31 -10.41
CA LEU A 67 0.36 16.07 -10.66
C LEU A 67 1.06 15.62 -11.94
N THR A 68 1.41 14.33 -12.03
CA THR A 68 2.16 13.76 -13.16
C THR A 68 1.49 12.52 -13.74
N GLY A 69 1.41 12.41 -15.07
CA GLY A 69 0.92 11.19 -15.72
C GLY A 69 1.92 10.05 -15.63
N VAL A 70 3.12 10.25 -16.20
CA VAL A 70 4.23 9.28 -16.20
C VAL A 70 5.54 9.97 -15.82
N THR A 71 6.39 9.30 -15.05
CA THR A 71 7.72 9.82 -14.70
C THR A 71 8.82 8.81 -15.05
N TYR A 72 9.52 9.00 -16.19
CA TYR A 72 10.58 8.13 -16.71
C TYR A 72 11.98 8.32 -16.10
N CYS A 73 12.19 9.36 -15.29
CA CYS A 73 13.48 9.63 -14.65
C CYS A 73 13.38 9.47 -13.13
N GLN A 74 14.49 9.10 -12.49
CA GLN A 74 14.56 8.98 -11.04
C GLN A 74 14.08 10.28 -10.38
N THR A 75 12.99 10.21 -9.61
CA THR A 75 12.34 11.39 -9.05
C THR A 75 12.07 11.24 -7.56
N ILE A 76 12.40 12.29 -6.81
CA ILE A 76 12.01 12.47 -5.41
C ILE A 76 10.83 13.44 -5.37
N PHE A 77 9.68 12.94 -4.94
CA PHE A 77 8.52 13.75 -4.59
C PHE A 77 8.64 14.12 -3.11
N LEU A 78 8.84 15.40 -2.81
CA LEU A 78 9.07 15.88 -1.45
C LEU A 78 8.01 16.90 -1.05
N SER A 79 7.27 16.61 0.02
CA SER A 79 6.22 17.50 0.53
C SER A 79 5.19 17.88 -0.55
N VAL A 80 4.82 16.90 -1.37
CA VAL A 80 3.83 17.08 -2.44
C VAL A 80 2.43 16.78 -1.90
N TYR A 81 1.47 17.63 -2.22
CA TYR A 81 0.07 17.48 -1.84
C TYR A 81 -0.86 17.51 -3.05
N ALA A 82 -1.82 16.58 -3.10
CA ALA A 82 -2.83 16.55 -4.15
C ALA A 82 -4.22 16.38 -3.55
N SER A 83 -5.16 17.28 -3.88
CA SER A 83 -6.55 17.15 -3.48
C SER A 83 -7.53 17.40 -4.60
N GLY A 84 -8.61 16.62 -4.63
CA GLY A 84 -9.64 16.76 -5.65
C GLY A 84 -10.48 15.51 -5.89
N SER A 85 -11.21 15.53 -7.01
CA SER A 85 -11.99 14.40 -7.50
C SER A 85 -11.47 13.92 -8.85
N ALA A 86 -11.33 12.61 -9.03
CA ALA A 86 -11.00 12.00 -10.31
C ALA A 86 -12.04 10.96 -10.74
N TYR A 87 -12.40 10.98 -12.02
CA TYR A 87 -13.28 10.01 -12.66
C TYR A 87 -12.53 9.33 -13.82
N ILE A 88 -12.36 8.02 -13.73
CA ILE A 88 -11.61 7.21 -14.70
C ILE A 88 -12.62 6.39 -15.50
N ASP A 89 -12.72 6.65 -16.79
CA ASP A 89 -13.59 5.97 -17.75
C ASP A 89 -12.72 5.21 -18.76
N SER A 90 -12.25 4.04 -18.39
CA SER A 90 -11.47 3.21 -19.31
C SER A 90 -12.25 1.96 -19.68
N THR A 91 -12.69 1.91 -20.94
CA THR A 91 -13.45 0.77 -21.46
C THR A 91 -12.55 -0.47 -21.47
N PRO A 92 -12.99 -1.58 -20.88
CA PRO A 92 -12.22 -2.82 -20.91
C PRO A 92 -12.00 -3.28 -22.35
N GLU A 93 -10.77 -3.66 -22.72
CA GLU A 93 -10.57 -4.52 -23.88
C GLU A 93 -11.19 -5.89 -23.55
N THR A 94 -11.99 -6.44 -24.46
CA THR A 94 -12.86 -7.61 -24.22
C THR A 94 -12.12 -8.94 -24.13
N THR A 95 -10.80 -8.95 -23.94
CA THR A 95 -9.97 -10.16 -23.94
C THR A 95 -9.47 -10.49 -22.54
N ALA A 96 -9.87 -11.66 -22.03
CA ALA A 96 -9.39 -12.24 -20.75
C ALA A 96 -7.90 -12.67 -20.77
N SER A 97 -7.10 -12.14 -21.70
CA SER A 97 -5.68 -12.48 -21.91
C SER A 97 -4.72 -11.42 -21.37
N SER A 98 -5.18 -10.20 -21.07
CA SER A 98 -4.32 -9.11 -20.63
C SER A 98 -5.02 -8.22 -19.61
N PHE A 99 -4.29 -7.86 -18.54
CA PHE A 99 -4.77 -6.87 -17.59
C PHE A 99 -4.75 -5.47 -18.25
N PRO A 100 -5.86 -4.72 -18.26
CA PRO A 100 -5.86 -3.36 -18.80
C PRO A 100 -4.89 -2.47 -18.02
N ARG A 101 -3.85 -1.95 -18.69
CA ARG A 101 -2.83 -1.09 -18.08
C ARG A 101 -3.30 0.36 -17.98
N VAL A 102 -4.37 0.57 -17.22
CA VAL A 102 -4.86 1.89 -16.84
C VAL A 102 -4.38 2.15 -15.42
N SER A 103 -3.62 3.23 -15.22
CA SER A 103 -2.99 3.57 -13.95
C SER A 103 -3.37 4.99 -13.54
N PHE A 104 -3.82 5.15 -12.30
CA PHE A 104 -4.09 6.47 -11.72
C PHE A 104 -3.52 6.64 -10.31
N GLY A 105 -2.87 7.77 -10.06
CA GLY A 105 -2.51 8.19 -8.71
C GLY A 105 -2.73 9.67 -8.48
N MET A 106 -3.12 10.04 -7.25
CA MET A 106 -3.35 11.45 -6.94
C MET A 106 -2.10 12.30 -7.14
N ILE A 107 -0.91 11.75 -6.89
CA ILE A 107 0.35 12.43 -7.22
C ILE A 107 0.80 12.00 -8.61
N THR A 108 1.04 10.71 -8.82
CA THR A 108 1.55 10.22 -10.11
C THR A 108 0.80 8.98 -10.59
N GLY A 109 0.53 8.91 -11.89
CA GLY A 109 -0.08 7.74 -12.50
C GLY A 109 0.88 6.55 -12.51
N TYR A 110 1.90 6.63 -13.35
CA TYR A 110 2.80 5.51 -13.60
C TYR A 110 4.28 5.87 -13.44
N LEU A 111 5.00 4.99 -12.76
CA LEU A 111 6.45 5.02 -12.60
C LEU A 111 7.07 3.81 -13.34
N PRO A 112 7.48 3.99 -14.62
CA PRO A 112 7.86 2.95 -15.56
C PRO A 112 9.17 2.25 -15.26
N LYS A 113 9.35 1.13 -15.98
CA LYS A 113 10.54 0.28 -16.04
C LYS A 113 11.80 1.09 -16.30
N SER A 114 12.53 1.36 -15.24
CA SER A 114 13.86 1.94 -15.31
C SER A 114 14.61 1.48 -14.07
N ASN A 115 15.94 1.42 -14.13
CA ASN A 115 16.79 1.08 -12.99
C ASN A 115 16.82 2.21 -11.93
N PHE A 116 15.72 2.94 -11.77
CA PHE A 116 15.60 4.16 -10.96
C PHE A 116 14.76 3.89 -9.72
N TYR A 117 15.23 4.45 -8.59
CA TYR A 117 14.52 4.42 -7.32
C TYR A 117 13.71 5.70 -7.13
N TYR A 118 12.38 5.56 -7.12
CA TYR A 118 11.48 6.69 -6.84
C TYR A 118 11.27 6.82 -5.34
N HIS A 119 11.19 8.06 -4.85
CA HIS A 119 10.99 8.34 -3.44
C HIS A 119 9.84 9.30 -3.24
N PHE A 120 8.87 8.94 -2.42
CA PHE A 120 7.86 9.85 -1.89
C PHE A 120 8.23 10.16 -0.45
N LYS A 121 8.33 11.44 -0.10
CA LYS A 121 8.68 11.89 1.25
C LYS A 121 7.71 12.96 1.70
N ASN A 122 7.03 12.73 2.82
CA ASN A 122 6.05 13.67 3.36
C ASN A 122 4.94 14.03 2.33
N CYS A 123 4.56 13.08 1.49
CA CYS A 123 3.55 13.29 0.46
C CYS A 123 2.16 13.00 1.01
N SER A 124 1.15 13.74 0.58
CA SER A 124 -0.22 13.46 0.99
C SER A 124 -1.26 13.70 -0.09
N SER A 125 -2.38 13.02 0.04
CA SER A 125 -3.52 13.17 -0.86
C SER A 125 -4.86 13.20 -0.15
N GLN A 126 -5.87 13.79 -0.80
CA GLN A 126 -7.22 13.87 -0.27
C GLN A 126 -8.28 13.93 -1.39
N GLY A 127 -9.45 13.35 -1.14
CA GLY A 127 -10.63 13.53 -1.99
C GLY A 127 -11.19 12.21 -2.47
N THR A 128 -11.50 12.08 -3.76
CA THR A 128 -12.16 10.89 -4.30
C THR A 128 -11.59 10.51 -5.67
N VAL A 129 -11.36 9.22 -5.89
CA VAL A 129 -11.17 8.64 -7.22
C VAL A 129 -12.26 7.61 -7.45
N THR A 130 -12.91 7.66 -8.61
CA THR A 130 -13.91 6.68 -9.02
C THR A 130 -13.52 6.09 -10.36
N ASP A 131 -13.43 4.76 -10.41
CA ASP A 131 -13.28 4.01 -11.64
C ASP A 131 -14.66 3.51 -12.09
N ALA A 132 -15.06 3.92 -13.29
CA ALA A 132 -16.37 3.62 -13.85
C ALA A 132 -16.55 2.12 -14.18
N HIS A 133 -15.45 1.41 -14.43
CA HIS A 133 -15.48 0.07 -15.01
C HIS A 133 -14.67 -0.96 -14.24
N SER A 134 -14.08 -0.60 -13.10
CA SER A 134 -13.23 -1.48 -12.30
C SER A 134 -12.10 -2.12 -13.10
N THR A 135 -11.47 -1.31 -13.96
CA THR A 135 -10.35 -1.72 -14.82
C THR A 135 -9.03 -1.09 -14.42
N ALA A 136 -9.05 0.02 -13.68
CA ALA A 136 -7.89 0.81 -13.36
C ALA A 136 -7.12 0.29 -12.13
N GLN A 137 -5.82 0.54 -12.15
CA GLN A 137 -4.89 0.39 -11.03
C GLN A 137 -4.77 1.75 -10.36
N ILE A 138 -5.41 1.90 -9.20
CA ILE A 138 -5.54 3.19 -8.52
C ILE A 138 -4.81 3.17 -7.19
N GLY A 139 -3.89 4.11 -7.01
CA GLY A 139 -3.28 4.39 -5.73
C GLY A 139 -3.63 5.77 -5.21
N GLY A 140 -3.80 5.91 -3.91
CA GLY A 140 -4.04 7.22 -3.30
C GLY A 140 -2.84 8.16 -3.42
N ILE A 141 -1.62 7.66 -3.66
CA ILE A 141 -0.44 8.47 -4.00
C ILE A 141 0.04 8.15 -5.42
N CYS A 142 0.29 6.87 -5.70
CA CYS A 142 0.85 6.39 -6.97
C CYS A 142 0.02 5.24 -7.53
N GLY A 143 -0.39 5.33 -8.79
CA GLY A 143 -1.15 4.27 -9.45
C GLY A 143 -0.35 2.98 -9.55
N THR A 144 0.67 2.98 -10.39
CA THR A 144 1.51 1.80 -10.63
C THR A 144 2.98 2.16 -10.58
N VAL A 145 3.78 1.33 -9.92
CA VAL A 145 5.22 1.58 -9.74
C VAL A 145 6.03 0.29 -9.74
N ARG A 146 7.28 0.36 -10.20
CA ARG A 146 8.23 -0.77 -10.17
C ARG A 146 9.23 -0.75 -9.02
N PHE A 147 9.66 0.44 -8.61
CA PHE A 147 10.59 0.65 -7.51
C PHE A 147 10.19 1.92 -6.78
N ALA A 148 9.71 1.82 -5.55
CA ALA A 148 9.50 3.02 -4.75
C ALA A 148 9.71 2.77 -3.28
N SER A 149 10.16 3.85 -2.63
CA SER A 149 9.96 4.03 -1.21
C SER A 149 9.00 5.17 -0.95
N ALA A 150 8.23 5.05 0.11
CA ALA A 150 7.41 6.12 0.63
C ALA A 150 7.71 6.26 2.12
N ASP A 151 8.14 7.45 2.51
CA ASP A 151 8.43 7.82 3.90
C ASP A 151 7.45 8.93 4.30
N ASP A 152 6.80 8.78 5.45
CA ASP A 152 5.91 9.79 6.03
C ASP A 152 4.75 10.20 5.12
N CYS A 153 4.21 9.27 4.33
CA CYS A 153 3.16 9.57 3.35
C CYS A 153 1.75 9.29 3.89
N THR A 154 0.79 10.16 3.61
CA THR A 154 -0.59 10.01 4.08
C THR A 154 -1.62 10.04 2.96
N ASN A 155 -2.45 9.00 2.85
CA ASN A 155 -3.62 9.01 1.97
C ASN A 155 -4.91 9.27 2.75
N ARG A 156 -5.66 10.30 2.33
CA ARG A 156 -7.04 10.58 2.75
C ARG A 156 -8.03 10.50 1.59
N THR A 157 -7.61 9.93 0.46
CA THR A 157 -8.42 9.81 -0.74
C THR A 157 -9.26 8.54 -0.68
N THR A 158 -10.57 8.67 -0.89
CA THR A 158 -11.47 7.53 -1.09
C THR A 158 -11.32 7.02 -2.51
N ILE A 159 -10.98 5.74 -2.67
CA ILE A 159 -10.89 5.07 -3.97
C ILE A 159 -12.11 4.17 -4.11
N ARG A 160 -12.89 4.35 -5.19
CA ARG A 160 -14.13 3.60 -5.44
C ARG A 160 -14.01 2.74 -6.69
N SER A 161 -14.30 1.46 -6.50
CA SER A 161 -14.57 0.49 -7.57
C SER A 161 -13.40 0.31 -8.55
N ALA A 162 -12.15 0.34 -8.09
CA ALA A 162 -11.01 0.11 -8.99
C ALA A 162 -10.89 -1.36 -9.41
N GLY A 163 -10.15 -1.65 -10.47
CA GLY A 163 -9.68 -3.01 -10.73
C GLY A 163 -8.70 -3.47 -9.64
N ILE A 164 -7.71 -2.61 -9.36
CA ILE A 164 -6.75 -2.78 -8.26
C ILE A 164 -6.70 -1.47 -7.47
N ALA A 165 -6.87 -1.54 -6.15
CA ALA A 165 -6.95 -0.35 -5.30
C ALA A 165 -5.96 -0.42 -4.12
N GLY A 166 -5.16 0.64 -3.93
CA GLY A 166 -4.28 0.77 -2.78
C GLY A 166 -4.27 2.17 -2.18
N GLY A 167 -4.23 2.29 -0.85
CA GLY A 167 -4.20 3.61 -0.21
C GLY A 167 -2.97 4.44 -0.58
N ILE A 168 -1.78 3.84 -0.66
CA ILE A 168 -0.56 4.53 -1.10
C ILE A 168 -0.24 4.17 -2.55
N ILE A 169 -0.12 2.87 -2.85
CA ILE A 169 0.26 2.34 -4.16
C ILE A 169 -0.85 1.44 -4.68
N GLY A 170 -1.36 1.68 -5.90
CA GLY A 170 -2.33 0.77 -6.51
C GLY A 170 -1.71 -0.60 -6.78
N SER A 171 -0.67 -0.62 -7.62
CA SER A 171 -0.02 -1.86 -8.05
C SER A 171 1.50 -1.71 -8.10
N THR A 172 2.22 -2.73 -7.64
CA THR A 172 3.65 -2.87 -7.91
C THR A 172 3.86 -3.74 -9.15
N ASP A 173 4.30 -3.16 -10.26
CA ASP A 173 4.64 -3.89 -11.48
C ASP A 173 6.06 -4.46 -11.32
N ILE A 174 6.17 -5.69 -10.85
CA ILE A 174 7.46 -6.37 -10.68
C ILE A 174 8.03 -6.62 -12.10
N PRO A 175 9.22 -6.08 -12.46
CA PRO A 175 9.78 -6.21 -13.82
C PRO A 175 9.92 -7.67 -14.29
N THR A 176 10.33 -7.94 -15.54
CA THR A 176 10.47 -9.30 -16.10
C THR A 176 11.85 -9.69 -16.66
N LEU A 177 12.90 -8.82 -16.65
CA LEU A 177 14.20 -9.11 -17.30
C LEU A 177 15.42 -8.87 -16.39
N GLY A 178 16.30 -9.88 -16.23
CA GLY A 178 17.61 -9.80 -15.55
C GLY A 178 17.68 -10.22 -14.06
N LYS A 179 18.87 -10.47 -13.50
CA LYS A 179 19.04 -10.67 -12.05
C LYS A 179 18.88 -9.31 -11.36
N ILE A 180 17.77 -9.10 -10.67
CA ILE A 180 17.45 -7.81 -10.02
C ILE A 180 17.04 -8.07 -8.56
N GLU A 181 17.57 -7.25 -7.66
CA GLU A 181 17.05 -7.07 -6.31
C GLU A 181 16.00 -5.96 -6.36
N ILE A 182 14.77 -6.28 -6.00
CA ILE A 182 13.63 -5.38 -6.07
C ILE A 182 13.19 -5.05 -4.65
N GLY A 183 13.35 -3.78 -4.28
CA GLY A 183 13.04 -3.28 -2.95
C GLY A 183 11.88 -2.30 -2.99
N PHE A 184 10.84 -2.61 -2.21
CA PHE A 184 9.80 -1.65 -1.83
C PHE A 184 9.89 -1.42 -0.32
N SER A 185 9.79 -0.15 0.07
CA SER A 185 9.83 0.23 1.49
C SER A 185 8.85 1.35 1.77
N LEU A 186 7.76 1.02 2.47
CA LEU A 186 6.75 1.96 2.92
C LEU A 186 6.90 2.13 4.42
N VAL A 187 7.41 3.29 4.83
CA VAL A 187 7.75 3.59 6.23
C VAL A 187 6.91 4.75 6.72
N ASN A 188 6.34 4.60 7.91
CA ASN A 188 5.54 5.63 8.56
C ASN A 188 4.42 6.19 7.67
N CYS A 189 3.79 5.31 6.88
CA CYS A 189 2.69 5.70 6.02
C CYS A 189 1.34 5.54 6.75
N ILE A 190 0.35 6.36 6.40
CA ILE A 190 -0.98 6.29 7.00
C ILE A 190 -2.03 6.32 5.90
N ASN A 191 -2.96 5.37 5.92
CA ASN A 191 -4.17 5.43 5.12
C ASN A 191 -5.40 5.66 5.99
N THR A 192 -6.15 6.72 5.71
CA THR A 192 -7.48 6.98 6.29
C THR A 192 -8.58 7.01 5.24
N GLY A 193 -8.24 6.90 3.96
CA GLY A 193 -9.23 6.85 2.88
C GLY A 193 -9.84 5.47 2.75
N ASN A 194 -11.15 5.41 2.47
CA ASN A 194 -11.81 4.13 2.17
C ASN A 194 -11.38 3.64 0.78
N ILE A 195 -11.00 2.37 0.69
CA ILE A 195 -10.42 1.76 -0.51
C ILE A 195 -11.33 0.64 -0.99
N SER A 196 -11.77 0.71 -2.25
CA SER A 196 -12.49 -0.40 -2.86
C SER A 196 -12.06 -0.75 -4.29
N GLY A 197 -12.10 -2.05 -4.60
CA GLY A 197 -11.82 -2.56 -5.92
C GLY A 197 -12.04 -4.07 -6.07
N ILE A 198 -11.54 -4.70 -7.14
CA ILE A 198 -11.58 -6.16 -7.28
C ILE A 198 -10.51 -6.81 -6.39
N CYS A 199 -9.31 -6.25 -6.43
CA CYS A 199 -8.22 -6.53 -5.48
C CYS A 199 -7.89 -5.24 -4.74
N ALA A 200 -8.08 -5.21 -3.41
CA ALA A 200 -7.93 -3.99 -2.63
C ALA A 200 -7.08 -4.20 -1.38
N GLY A 201 -6.16 -3.27 -1.13
CA GLY A 201 -5.39 -3.20 0.10
C GLY A 201 -5.37 -1.80 0.69
N GLY A 202 -5.43 -1.68 2.01
CA GLY A 202 -5.44 -0.38 2.67
C GLY A 202 -4.18 0.44 2.41
N ILE A 203 -3.05 -0.20 2.12
CA ILE A 203 -1.78 0.45 1.75
C ILE A 203 -1.40 0.16 0.31
N VAL A 204 -1.43 -1.12 -0.11
CA VAL A 204 -1.09 -1.55 -1.47
C VAL A 204 -2.14 -2.50 -2.02
N GLY A 205 -2.64 -2.25 -3.23
CA GLY A 205 -3.62 -3.16 -3.85
C GLY A 205 -2.99 -4.48 -4.26
N LEU A 206 -2.12 -4.43 -5.25
CA LEU A 206 -1.41 -5.60 -5.78
C LEU A 206 0.10 -5.48 -5.56
N CYS A 207 0.65 -6.50 -4.92
CA CYS A 207 2.08 -6.69 -4.71
C CYS A 207 2.55 -7.99 -5.37
N ASN A 208 2.31 -8.15 -6.67
CA ASN A 208 2.55 -9.41 -7.39
C ASN A 208 2.84 -9.20 -8.88
N PHE A 209 3.20 -10.27 -9.59
CA PHE A 209 3.52 -10.26 -11.02
C PHE A 209 2.26 -10.24 -11.89
N LEU A 210 2.04 -9.18 -12.65
CA LEU A 210 0.94 -9.06 -13.64
C LEU A 210 1.26 -9.70 -15.00
N THR A 211 2.48 -10.14 -15.21
CA THR A 211 2.90 -10.80 -16.45
C THR A 211 3.90 -11.88 -16.12
N THR A 212 3.98 -12.90 -16.97
CA THR A 212 4.93 -14.00 -16.85
C THR A 212 6.35 -13.48 -16.58
N PRO A 213 6.98 -13.83 -15.44
CA PRO A 213 8.36 -13.44 -15.18
C PRO A 213 9.33 -14.24 -16.08
N GLU A 214 10.25 -13.56 -16.76
CA GLU A 214 11.27 -14.20 -17.63
C GLU A 214 12.68 -14.21 -16.95
N TYR A 215 12.74 -14.51 -15.65
CA TYR A 215 13.97 -14.36 -14.85
C TYR A 215 14.66 -15.65 -14.44
N SER A 216 15.99 -15.69 -14.53
CA SER A 216 16.80 -16.76 -13.94
C SER A 216 16.88 -16.73 -12.39
N SER A 217 16.77 -15.56 -11.75
CA SER A 217 16.70 -15.37 -10.29
C SER A 217 16.20 -13.96 -9.92
N CYS A 218 15.36 -13.80 -8.89
CA CYS A 218 14.86 -12.52 -8.39
C CYS A 218 14.83 -12.52 -6.85
N ILE A 219 15.39 -11.50 -6.19
CA ILE A 219 15.21 -11.26 -4.75
C ILE A 219 14.23 -10.11 -4.62
N PHE A 220 13.02 -10.41 -4.17
CA PHE A 220 11.95 -9.43 -3.98
C PHE A 220 11.76 -9.18 -2.48
N THR A 221 11.95 -7.93 -2.05
CA THR A 221 11.76 -7.52 -0.66
C THR A 221 10.72 -6.42 -0.60
N PHE A 222 9.55 -6.74 -0.05
CA PHE A 222 8.47 -5.77 0.16
C PHE A 222 8.29 -5.48 1.65
N ASN A 223 8.65 -4.26 2.08
CA ASN A 223 8.65 -3.87 3.49
C ASN A 223 7.57 -2.82 3.77
N ILE A 224 6.73 -3.09 4.76
CA ILE A 224 5.85 -2.11 5.39
C ILE A 224 6.28 -1.98 6.85
N LYS A 225 6.61 -0.76 7.29
CA LYS A 225 7.14 -0.51 8.64
C LYS A 225 6.48 0.71 9.27
N LYS A 226 6.03 0.61 10.52
CA LYS A 226 5.46 1.76 11.28
C LYS A 226 4.24 2.37 10.58
N THR A 227 3.51 1.56 9.82
CA THR A 227 2.44 2.04 8.93
C THR A 227 1.09 1.69 9.54
N GLN A 228 0.11 2.55 9.31
CA GLN A 228 -1.24 2.38 9.84
C GLN A 228 -2.29 2.41 8.74
N ASN A 229 -3.25 1.48 8.82
CA ASN A 229 -4.47 1.54 8.05
C ASN A 229 -5.67 1.76 8.97
N ILE A 230 -6.46 2.79 8.65
CA ILE A 230 -7.64 3.25 9.39
C ILE A 230 -8.87 3.30 8.47
N GLY A 231 -8.66 3.56 7.17
CA GLY A 231 -9.75 3.59 6.18
C GLY A 231 -10.21 2.18 5.77
N SER A 232 -11.54 2.00 5.63
CA SER A 232 -12.14 0.70 5.32
C SER A 232 -11.63 0.13 4.00
N VAL A 233 -11.46 -1.19 3.93
CA VAL A 233 -11.06 -1.90 2.70
C VAL A 233 -12.18 -2.84 2.27
N THR A 234 -12.67 -2.70 1.04
CA THR A 234 -13.69 -3.58 0.47
C THR A 234 -13.23 -4.10 -0.87
N ALA A 235 -13.27 -5.42 -1.09
CA ALA A 235 -12.90 -5.99 -2.39
C ALA A 235 -13.93 -6.99 -2.93
N ALA A 236 -13.93 -7.19 -4.24
CA ALA A 236 -14.74 -8.24 -4.86
C ALA A 236 -14.10 -9.64 -4.78
N LEU A 237 -12.76 -9.71 -4.68
CA LEU A 237 -12.02 -10.97 -4.72
C LEU A 237 -10.97 -11.07 -3.60
N TYR A 238 -10.05 -10.11 -3.51
CA TYR A 238 -8.99 -10.12 -2.48
C TYR A 238 -8.98 -8.82 -1.68
N ALA A 239 -9.17 -8.89 -0.38
CA ALA A 239 -9.20 -7.74 0.52
C ALA A 239 -8.17 -7.87 1.64
N GLY A 240 -7.30 -6.88 1.82
CA GLY A 240 -6.37 -6.85 2.96
C GLY A 240 -6.25 -5.49 3.62
N GLY A 241 -6.16 -5.43 4.95
CA GLY A 241 -5.96 -4.14 5.63
C GLY A 241 -4.66 -3.44 5.24
N PHE A 242 -3.62 -4.18 4.83
CA PHE A 242 -2.41 -3.63 4.23
C PHE A 242 -2.31 -3.93 2.74
N ILE A 243 -2.41 -5.21 2.34
CA ILE A 243 -2.14 -5.67 0.98
C ILE A 243 -3.29 -6.54 0.46
N GLY A 244 -3.84 -6.25 -0.71
CA GLY A 244 -4.90 -7.08 -1.30
C GLY A 244 -4.38 -8.46 -1.71
N ASN A 245 -3.40 -8.49 -2.61
CA ASN A 245 -2.72 -9.71 -3.06
C ASN A 245 -1.20 -9.52 -3.05
N ALA A 246 -0.46 -10.50 -2.54
CA ALA A 246 0.99 -10.45 -2.44
C ALA A 246 1.68 -11.68 -3.03
N TYR A 247 2.87 -11.49 -3.59
CA TYR A 247 3.84 -12.55 -3.83
C TYR A 247 4.56 -12.94 -2.52
N ASN A 248 5.10 -11.94 -1.83
CA ASN A 248 5.66 -12.01 -0.48
C ASN A 248 5.48 -10.67 0.23
N PHE A 249 5.76 -10.62 1.53
CA PHE A 249 5.70 -9.36 2.29
C PHE A 249 6.48 -9.42 3.60
N ASN A 250 6.77 -8.23 4.13
CA ASN A 250 7.34 -8.04 5.47
C ASN A 250 6.67 -6.85 6.15
N VAL A 251 5.69 -7.12 7.01
CA VAL A 251 4.96 -6.11 7.78
C VAL A 251 5.53 -6.07 9.20
N ARG A 252 6.04 -4.91 9.61
CA ARG A 252 6.64 -4.72 10.94
C ARG A 252 6.12 -3.50 11.65
N ASN A 253 5.94 -3.57 12.96
CA ASN A 253 5.56 -2.42 13.80
C ASN A 253 4.33 -1.69 13.24
N SER A 254 3.35 -2.40 12.67
CA SER A 254 2.27 -1.79 11.87
C SER A 254 0.90 -2.20 12.39
N ILE A 255 -0.09 -1.33 12.21
CA ILE A 255 -1.42 -1.49 12.81
C ILE A 255 -2.50 -1.39 11.74
N ASN A 256 -3.36 -2.39 11.66
CA ASN A 256 -4.64 -2.25 10.98
C ASN A 256 -5.73 -2.03 12.02
N SER A 257 -6.46 -0.93 11.88
CA SER A 257 -7.65 -0.58 12.68
C SER A 257 -8.92 -0.48 11.82
N ALA A 258 -8.79 -0.71 10.51
CA ALA A 258 -9.87 -0.55 9.55
C ALA A 258 -10.65 -1.85 9.34
N PRO A 259 -11.97 -1.75 9.12
CA PRO A 259 -12.76 -2.90 8.70
C PRO A 259 -12.34 -3.36 7.30
N VAL A 260 -12.37 -4.67 7.10
CA VAL A 260 -12.03 -5.35 5.84
C VAL A 260 -13.24 -6.16 5.38
N SER A 261 -13.65 -6.08 4.13
CA SER A 261 -14.79 -6.85 3.65
C SER A 261 -14.64 -7.38 2.23
N ILE A 262 -15.36 -8.46 1.96
CA ILE A 262 -15.59 -8.95 0.60
C ILE A 262 -17.04 -8.66 0.21
N ASP A 263 -17.19 -7.95 -0.91
CA ASP A 263 -18.48 -7.67 -1.55
C ASP A 263 -18.38 -7.99 -3.04
N SER A 264 -18.93 -9.14 -3.42
CA SER A 264 -18.77 -9.73 -4.75
C SER A 264 -20.13 -9.99 -5.37
N THR A 265 -20.58 -9.07 -6.21
CA THR A 265 -21.85 -9.19 -6.95
C THR A 265 -21.71 -10.08 -8.19
N PRO A 266 -22.80 -10.63 -8.74
CA PRO A 266 -22.74 -11.37 -10.00
C PRO A 266 -22.18 -10.54 -11.17
N GLU A 267 -22.45 -9.24 -11.21
CA GLU A 267 -21.98 -8.34 -12.26
C GLU A 267 -20.46 -8.17 -12.24
N ILE A 268 -19.87 -8.02 -11.05
CA ILE A 268 -18.41 -7.83 -10.94
C ILE A 268 -17.64 -9.11 -11.30
N GLN A 269 -18.24 -10.30 -11.14
CA GLN A 269 -17.63 -11.58 -11.56
C GLN A 269 -17.51 -11.71 -13.08
N GLN A 270 -18.32 -10.98 -13.84
CA GLN A 270 -18.22 -10.90 -15.30
C GLN A 270 -17.19 -9.85 -15.77
N ASN A 271 -16.60 -9.09 -14.84
CA ASN A 271 -15.62 -8.08 -15.19
C ASN A 271 -14.33 -8.74 -15.73
N PRO A 272 -13.73 -8.23 -16.82
CA PRO A 272 -12.49 -8.78 -17.38
C PRO A 272 -11.32 -8.81 -16.39
N VAL A 273 -11.23 -7.83 -15.47
CA VAL A 273 -10.19 -7.82 -14.43
C VAL A 273 -10.43 -8.94 -13.41
N TYR A 274 -11.68 -9.18 -13.02
CA TYR A 274 -12.03 -10.29 -12.14
C TYR A 274 -11.65 -11.62 -12.79
N GLN A 275 -12.06 -11.83 -14.04
CA GLN A 275 -11.74 -13.02 -14.83
C GLN A 275 -10.23 -13.20 -15.03
N TYR A 276 -9.49 -12.10 -15.20
CA TYR A 276 -8.03 -12.14 -15.23
C TYR A 276 -7.47 -12.68 -13.92
N PHE A 277 -7.91 -12.15 -12.77
CA PHE A 277 -7.43 -12.62 -11.47
C PHE A 277 -7.75 -14.09 -11.22
N THR A 278 -8.97 -14.53 -11.54
CA THR A 278 -9.35 -15.93 -11.36
C THR A 278 -8.59 -16.89 -12.27
N LYS A 279 -8.21 -16.43 -13.48
CA LYS A 279 -7.45 -17.23 -14.44
C LYS A 279 -5.96 -17.33 -14.10
N PHE A 280 -5.35 -16.23 -13.66
CA PHE A 280 -3.89 -16.16 -13.50
C PHE A 280 -3.43 -16.33 -12.04
N TYR A 281 -4.30 -16.09 -11.07
CA TYR A 281 -4.01 -16.29 -9.65
C TYR A 281 -4.92 -17.36 -9.05
N SER A 282 -6.14 -17.02 -8.64
CA SER A 282 -7.07 -17.94 -7.98
C SER A 282 -8.49 -17.42 -8.02
N ASP A 283 -9.47 -18.29 -8.17
CA ASP A 283 -10.90 -17.96 -8.00
C ASP A 283 -11.34 -17.92 -6.53
N GLN A 284 -10.46 -18.30 -5.60
CA GLN A 284 -10.72 -18.32 -4.17
C GLN A 284 -10.72 -16.90 -3.59
N LYS A 285 -11.89 -16.44 -3.14
CA LYS A 285 -12.02 -15.18 -2.41
C LYS A 285 -11.26 -15.24 -1.09
N ALA A 286 -10.61 -14.13 -0.72
CA ALA A 286 -9.85 -14.07 0.52
C ALA A 286 -9.84 -12.68 1.17
N ALA A 287 -10.00 -12.65 2.49
CA ALA A 287 -9.97 -11.44 3.31
C ALA A 287 -9.05 -11.62 4.51
N GLY A 288 -8.11 -10.70 4.70
CA GLY A 288 -7.20 -10.73 5.83
C GLY A 288 -7.03 -9.37 6.51
N GLY A 289 -6.81 -9.37 7.81
CA GLY A 289 -6.55 -8.13 8.55
C GLY A 289 -5.32 -7.40 8.03
N PHE A 290 -4.31 -8.12 7.54
CA PHE A 290 -3.15 -7.53 6.87
C PHE A 290 -3.11 -7.84 5.38
N VAL A 291 -3.19 -9.12 5.00
CA VAL A 291 -3.04 -9.54 3.61
C VAL A 291 -4.25 -10.36 3.18
N GLY A 292 -4.89 -9.99 2.08
CA GLY A 292 -6.02 -10.76 1.55
C GLY A 292 -5.58 -12.15 1.14
N THR A 293 -4.66 -12.23 0.16
CA THR A 293 -4.10 -13.51 -0.28
C THR A 293 -2.61 -13.41 -0.59
N VAL A 294 -1.88 -14.49 -0.37
CA VAL A 294 -0.50 -14.67 -0.85
C VAL A 294 -0.51 -15.76 -1.91
N ILE A 295 -0.11 -15.41 -3.14
CA ILE A 295 -0.07 -16.34 -4.27
C ILE A 295 1.26 -16.16 -5.01
N PRO A 296 2.28 -17.00 -4.73
CA PRO A 296 3.53 -16.97 -5.46
C PRO A 296 3.33 -17.46 -6.90
N VAL A 297 3.57 -16.61 -7.90
CA VAL A 297 3.46 -16.99 -9.33
C VAL A 297 4.83 -17.23 -9.93
N LEU A 298 5.04 -18.41 -10.53
CA LEU A 298 6.14 -18.69 -11.47
C LEU A 298 5.63 -19.51 -12.65
N ASN A 299 6.24 -19.29 -13.83
CA ASN A 299 6.10 -20.18 -14.97
C ASN A 299 7.49 -20.57 -15.50
N ASN A 300 7.64 -21.86 -15.85
CA ASN A 300 8.66 -22.44 -16.74
C ASN A 300 10.14 -22.47 -16.34
N ILE A 301 10.52 -22.17 -15.10
CA ILE A 301 11.94 -22.30 -14.70
C ILE A 301 12.07 -23.37 -13.61
N LYS A 302 12.67 -24.50 -13.98
CA LYS A 302 13.20 -25.52 -13.06
C LYS A 302 14.33 -24.90 -12.22
N SER A 303 13.99 -24.07 -11.24
CA SER A 303 14.94 -23.55 -10.26
C SER A 303 14.43 -23.89 -8.88
N THR A 304 15.25 -24.60 -8.12
CA THR A 304 15.04 -24.98 -6.71
C THR A 304 15.14 -23.79 -5.75
N ALA A 305 15.27 -22.55 -6.26
CA ALA A 305 15.67 -21.38 -5.48
C ALA A 305 14.56 -20.36 -5.19
N TYR A 306 13.29 -20.68 -5.51
CA TYR A 306 12.20 -19.73 -5.29
C TYR A 306 11.37 -20.14 -4.09
N THR A 307 11.50 -19.36 -3.03
CA THR A 307 10.78 -19.54 -1.77
C THR A 307 10.14 -18.21 -1.44
N SER A 308 8.84 -18.19 -1.16
CA SER A 308 8.18 -16.97 -0.70
C SER A 308 8.35 -16.87 0.82
N TYR A 309 8.98 -15.79 1.28
CA TYR A 309 9.13 -15.52 2.71
C TYR A 309 8.24 -14.36 3.12
N CYS A 310 7.29 -14.65 3.98
CA CYS A 310 6.33 -13.70 4.53
C CYS A 310 6.59 -13.48 6.02
N TYR A 311 6.52 -12.23 6.46
CA TYR A 311 6.77 -11.87 7.85
C TYR A 311 5.71 -10.91 8.38
N THR A 312 5.19 -11.21 9.57
CA THR A 312 4.53 -10.24 10.45
C THR A 312 5.33 -10.16 11.74
N THR A 313 5.70 -8.96 12.16
CA THR A 313 6.49 -8.76 13.39
C THR A 313 6.00 -7.55 14.14
N ASN A 314 5.78 -7.66 15.45
CA ASN A 314 5.36 -6.52 16.29
C ASN A 314 4.14 -5.78 15.72
N SER A 315 3.18 -6.51 15.16
CA SER A 315 2.08 -5.90 14.40
C SER A 315 0.71 -6.26 14.99
N ALA A 316 -0.23 -5.36 14.83
CA ALA A 316 -1.54 -5.44 15.48
C ALA A 316 -2.69 -5.31 14.47
N ASN A 317 -3.65 -6.22 14.55
CA ASN A 317 -4.95 -6.05 13.90
C ASN A 317 -6.01 -5.85 14.99
N LEU A 318 -6.59 -4.67 15.07
CA LEU A 318 -7.42 -4.25 16.22
C LEU A 318 -8.86 -4.78 16.13
N SER A 319 -9.57 -4.72 17.25
CA SER A 319 -10.99 -5.09 17.31
C SER A 319 -11.90 -4.23 16.44
N THR A 320 -11.50 -2.99 16.14
CA THR A 320 -12.20 -2.10 15.20
C THR A 320 -12.10 -2.58 13.74
N SER A 321 -11.15 -3.47 13.44
CA SER A 321 -10.95 -4.05 12.12
C SER A 321 -11.85 -5.25 11.88
N THR A 322 -13.16 -5.08 11.97
CA THR A 322 -14.10 -6.18 11.68
C THR A 322 -13.86 -6.72 10.27
N ILE A 323 -13.77 -8.05 10.13
CA ILE A 323 -13.62 -8.69 8.83
C ILE A 323 -14.96 -9.34 8.47
N THR A 324 -15.60 -8.84 7.42
CA THR A 324 -16.94 -9.28 7.01
C THR A 324 -16.93 -9.90 5.62
N THR A 325 -17.32 -11.17 5.52
CA THR A 325 -17.19 -11.94 4.26
C THR A 325 -18.38 -12.84 3.99
N ASP A 326 -18.55 -13.27 2.74
CA ASP A 326 -19.46 -14.37 2.41
C ASP A 326 -18.94 -15.73 2.91
N SER A 327 -19.77 -16.78 2.84
CA SER A 327 -19.43 -18.13 3.34
C SER A 327 -18.32 -18.84 2.58
N ASN A 328 -17.98 -18.37 1.37
CA ASN A 328 -17.04 -19.03 0.48
C ASN A 328 -15.70 -18.28 0.41
N THR A 329 -15.46 -17.40 1.38
CA THR A 329 -14.26 -16.57 1.48
C THR A 329 -13.33 -17.08 2.56
N TYR A 330 -12.06 -17.29 2.21
CA TYR A 330 -11.00 -17.56 3.18
C TYR A 330 -10.74 -16.31 4.02
N THR A 331 -10.97 -16.42 5.33
CA THR A 331 -10.97 -15.27 6.22
C THR A 331 -10.05 -15.52 7.39
N GLY A 332 -9.08 -14.63 7.61
CA GLY A 332 -8.14 -14.75 8.72
C GLY A 332 -7.75 -13.41 9.34
N GLY A 333 -7.40 -13.43 10.63
CA GLY A 333 -7.06 -12.22 11.38
C GLY A 333 -5.81 -11.50 10.87
N PHE A 334 -4.84 -12.21 10.28
CA PHE A 334 -3.75 -11.55 9.54
C PHE A 334 -3.82 -11.83 8.05
N ILE A 335 -4.01 -13.09 7.66
CA ILE A 335 -3.98 -13.48 6.25
C ILE A 335 -5.27 -14.21 5.90
N GLY A 336 -5.93 -13.81 4.80
CA GLY A 336 -7.09 -14.53 4.30
C GLY A 336 -6.71 -15.91 3.79
N ASN A 337 -5.82 -15.96 2.79
CA ASN A 337 -5.39 -17.21 2.16
C ASN A 337 -3.88 -17.23 1.86
N LEU A 338 -3.23 -18.37 2.08
CA LEU A 338 -1.87 -18.68 1.67
C LEU A 338 -1.93 -19.82 0.66
N SER A 339 -1.83 -19.51 -0.64
CA SER A 339 -2.17 -20.47 -1.69
C SER A 339 -1.14 -20.55 -2.82
N HIS A 340 -0.97 -21.75 -3.36
CA HIS A 340 -0.19 -22.14 -4.52
C HIS A 340 -1.15 -22.76 -5.54
N THR A 341 -1.84 -21.93 -6.30
CA THR A 341 -2.96 -22.35 -7.16
C THR A 341 -2.57 -22.81 -8.56
N ASN A 342 -1.29 -22.71 -8.98
CA ASN A 342 -0.86 -23.15 -10.30
C ASN A 342 0.21 -24.24 -10.23
N GLU A 343 -0.24 -25.47 -10.51
CA GLU A 343 0.53 -26.71 -10.51
C GLU A 343 1.56 -26.73 -11.66
N GLN A 344 2.83 -26.54 -11.33
CA GLN A 344 3.92 -27.10 -12.15
C GLN A 344 5.22 -27.33 -11.36
N TYR A 345 5.43 -26.62 -10.23
CA TYR A 345 6.60 -26.78 -9.37
C TYR A 345 6.24 -26.57 -7.89
N PRO A 346 6.77 -27.37 -6.94
CA PRO A 346 6.55 -27.16 -5.51
C PRO A 346 7.33 -25.93 -5.04
N LEU A 347 6.69 -24.78 -5.03
CA LEU A 347 7.18 -23.59 -4.33
C LEU A 347 6.77 -23.69 -2.87
N PHE A 348 7.72 -23.44 -1.96
CA PHE A 348 7.40 -23.35 -0.54
C PHE A 348 7.12 -21.89 -0.16
N THR A 349 6.04 -21.66 0.57
CA THR A 349 5.74 -20.38 1.21
C THR A 349 5.93 -20.50 2.71
N TYR A 350 6.83 -19.69 3.26
CA TYR A 350 7.07 -19.60 4.69
C TYR A 350 6.41 -18.35 5.24
N LEU A 351 5.58 -18.51 6.27
CA LEU A 351 5.07 -17.41 7.06
C LEU A 351 5.69 -17.45 8.45
N ASN A 352 6.39 -16.38 8.83
CA ASN A 352 6.82 -16.17 10.20
C ASN A 352 5.99 -15.05 10.83
N THR A 353 5.26 -15.39 11.90
CA THR A 353 4.55 -14.40 12.72
C THR A 353 5.23 -14.32 14.07
N CYS A 354 5.62 -13.12 14.48
CA CYS A 354 6.31 -12.92 15.75
C CYS A 354 5.76 -11.72 16.50
N ASN A 355 5.49 -11.88 17.80
CA ASN A 355 5.08 -10.79 18.70
C ASN A 355 3.94 -9.95 18.11
N SER A 356 2.90 -10.62 17.61
CA SER A 356 1.81 -9.96 16.88
C SER A 356 0.47 -10.39 17.46
N TYR A 357 -0.54 -9.52 17.39
CA TYR A 357 -1.88 -9.88 17.85
C TYR A 357 -3.00 -9.49 16.90
N THR A 358 -4.09 -10.24 16.96
CA THR A 358 -5.33 -9.97 16.23
C THR A 358 -6.53 -10.00 17.18
N ALA A 359 -7.31 -8.93 17.19
CA ALA A 359 -8.53 -8.80 17.98
C ALA A 359 -9.78 -8.61 17.12
N SER A 360 -9.65 -8.71 15.80
CA SER A 360 -10.73 -8.52 14.83
C SER A 360 -11.88 -9.47 15.06
N GLU A 361 -13.10 -8.93 14.94
CA GLU A 361 -14.29 -9.75 14.80
C GLU A 361 -14.38 -10.30 13.37
N LEU A 362 -14.38 -11.63 13.21
CA LEU A 362 -14.64 -12.28 11.94
C LEU A 362 -16.14 -12.58 11.83
N THR A 363 -16.80 -12.08 10.80
CA THR A 363 -18.28 -12.14 10.66
C THR A 363 -18.70 -12.55 9.26
N THR A 364 -19.79 -13.28 9.17
CA THR A 364 -20.55 -13.48 7.92
C THR A 364 -21.85 -12.68 7.99
N PRO A 365 -22.35 -12.12 6.87
CA PRO A 365 -23.63 -11.44 6.85
C PRO A 365 -24.76 -12.34 7.37
N ALA A 366 -25.69 -11.76 8.13
CA ALA A 366 -26.77 -12.47 8.83
C ALA A 366 -27.72 -13.31 7.94
N SER A 367 -27.61 -13.20 6.61
CA SER A 367 -28.43 -13.93 5.64
C SER A 367 -27.86 -15.29 5.21
N VAL A 368 -26.72 -15.72 5.74
CA VAL A 368 -26.05 -16.96 5.32
C VAL A 368 -26.25 -18.07 6.36
N SER A 369 -26.71 -19.24 5.92
CA SER A 369 -27.03 -20.38 6.80
C SER A 369 -25.84 -20.81 7.66
N THR A 370 -26.13 -21.20 8.90
CA THR A 370 -25.25 -21.51 10.04
C THR A 370 -24.21 -22.63 9.84
N SER A 371 -23.99 -23.10 8.62
CA SER A 371 -22.99 -24.12 8.26
C SER A 371 -21.72 -23.54 7.63
N ALA A 372 -21.61 -22.22 7.48
CA ALA A 372 -20.42 -21.55 6.96
C ALA A 372 -19.34 -21.41 8.04
N SER A 373 -18.26 -22.18 7.94
CA SER A 373 -17.12 -22.07 8.84
C SER A 373 -16.30 -20.82 8.51
N ILE A 374 -16.19 -19.91 9.48
CA ILE A 374 -15.12 -18.91 9.51
C ILE A 374 -13.80 -19.68 9.72
N ARG A 375 -12.78 -19.41 8.90
CA ARG A 375 -11.71 -20.38 8.63
C ARG A 375 -10.35 -20.12 9.30
N GLY A 376 -10.23 -19.30 10.36
CA GLY A 376 -9.03 -19.29 11.22
C GLY A 376 -8.69 -17.94 11.88
N SER A 377 -8.12 -17.94 13.09
CA SER A 377 -7.73 -16.70 13.80
C SER A 377 -6.53 -16.00 13.16
N LEU A 378 -5.57 -16.77 12.62
CA LEU A 378 -4.32 -16.24 12.06
C LEU A 378 -4.36 -16.19 10.54
N VAL A 379 -4.60 -17.35 9.94
CA VAL A 379 -4.65 -17.58 8.50
C VAL A 379 -5.96 -18.31 8.19
N GLY A 380 -6.74 -17.82 7.22
CA GLY A 380 -8.02 -18.43 6.85
C GLY A 380 -7.92 -19.70 6.01
N GLY A 381 -6.86 -19.86 5.24
CA GLY A 381 -6.61 -21.07 4.46
C GLY A 381 -5.13 -21.18 4.09
N TYR A 382 -4.60 -22.41 4.09
CA TYR A 382 -3.22 -22.65 3.68
C TYR A 382 -3.02 -24.08 3.13
N ASP A 383 -2.24 -24.19 2.06
CA ASP A 383 -2.05 -25.45 1.33
C ASP A 383 -0.85 -26.30 1.80
N LEU A 384 -0.64 -27.46 1.16
CA LEU A 384 0.40 -28.45 1.50
C LEU A 384 1.85 -27.92 1.43
N TYR A 385 2.11 -26.87 0.66
CA TYR A 385 3.44 -26.31 0.46
C TYR A 385 3.67 -25.04 1.28
N THR A 386 2.88 -24.87 2.35
CA THR A 386 3.03 -23.77 3.29
C THR A 386 3.58 -24.25 4.63
N ASP A 387 4.55 -23.50 5.15
CA ASP A 387 5.11 -23.67 6.49
C ASP A 387 4.87 -22.39 7.30
N ILE A 388 4.07 -22.49 8.34
CA ILE A 388 3.75 -21.36 9.22
C ILE A 388 4.48 -21.56 10.56
N ASN A 389 5.21 -20.54 10.99
CA ASN A 389 5.87 -20.48 12.29
C ASN A 389 5.33 -19.26 13.04
N ALA A 390 4.55 -19.52 14.09
CA ALA A 390 3.98 -18.50 14.96
C ALA A 390 4.70 -18.50 16.31
N GLN A 391 5.21 -17.33 16.70
CA GLN A 391 5.97 -17.15 17.94
C GLN A 391 5.43 -15.92 18.69
N TYR A 392 5.06 -16.07 19.96
CA TYR A 392 4.51 -14.95 20.74
C TYR A 392 3.33 -14.28 20.03
N THR A 393 2.41 -15.08 19.48
CA THR A 393 1.27 -14.60 18.71
C THR A 393 -0.02 -14.73 19.51
N TYR A 394 -0.84 -13.68 19.56
CA TYR A 394 -2.00 -13.59 20.44
C TYR A 394 -3.31 -13.28 19.69
N TRP A 395 -4.44 -13.75 20.21
CA TRP A 395 -5.75 -13.47 19.63
C TRP A 395 -6.86 -13.41 20.67
N THR A 396 -7.96 -12.70 20.39
CA THR A 396 -9.08 -12.55 21.34
C THR A 396 -10.37 -13.31 20.99
N GLN A 397 -10.50 -13.83 19.77
CA GLN A 397 -11.74 -14.49 19.33
C GLN A 397 -11.95 -15.88 19.96
N ASP A 398 -13.21 -16.15 20.36
CA ASP A 398 -13.54 -17.32 21.16
C ASP A 398 -13.64 -18.64 20.40
N ASN A 399 -13.93 -18.60 19.10
CA ASN A 399 -14.35 -19.76 18.28
C ASN A 399 -13.35 -20.16 17.20
N LEU A 400 -12.11 -19.65 17.25
CA LEU A 400 -11.12 -19.87 16.21
C LEU A 400 -9.80 -20.31 16.84
N ASP A 401 -9.37 -21.53 16.52
CA ASP A 401 -7.98 -21.91 16.70
C ASP A 401 -7.12 -21.07 15.73
N LEU A 402 -5.80 -21.02 15.97
CA LEU A 402 -4.85 -20.52 15.00
C LEU A 402 -4.90 -21.33 13.69
N ASP A 403 -5.40 -22.57 13.77
CA ASP A 403 -5.53 -23.50 12.66
C ASP A 403 -6.73 -23.10 11.78
N GLY A 404 -6.45 -22.84 10.51
CA GLY A 404 -7.47 -22.67 9.49
C GLY A 404 -7.76 -23.95 8.72
N GLU A 405 -8.36 -23.84 7.52
CA GLU A 405 -8.38 -24.99 6.62
C GLU A 405 -6.95 -25.31 6.17
N ALA A 406 -6.44 -26.39 6.73
CA ALA A 406 -5.03 -26.72 6.78
C ALA A 406 -4.69 -27.92 5.90
N PHE A 407 -3.80 -27.71 4.93
CA PHE A 407 -3.11 -28.81 4.26
C PHE A 407 -1.58 -28.78 4.50
N GLY A 408 -1.03 -27.67 5.02
CA GLY A 408 0.41 -27.46 5.29
C GLY A 408 0.83 -27.61 6.76
N GLN A 409 2.05 -27.16 7.11
CA GLN A 409 2.59 -27.25 8.48
C GLN A 409 2.38 -25.97 9.28
N LEU A 410 2.05 -26.11 10.57
CA LEU A 410 1.93 -25.00 11.51
C LEU A 410 2.65 -25.31 12.83
N ASN A 411 3.71 -24.55 13.08
CA ASN A 411 4.50 -24.58 14.31
C ASN A 411 4.11 -23.41 15.21
N LYS A 412 3.72 -23.71 16.46
CA LYS A 412 3.28 -22.72 17.45
C LYS A 412 4.25 -22.70 18.64
N THR A 413 4.78 -21.53 18.97
CA THR A 413 5.63 -21.33 20.17
C THR A 413 5.11 -20.13 20.96
N ASN A 414 4.72 -20.32 22.22
CA ASN A 414 4.22 -19.25 23.08
C ASN A 414 3.05 -18.46 22.46
N CYS A 415 2.13 -19.14 21.80
CA CYS A 415 0.94 -18.51 21.22
C CYS A 415 -0.27 -18.72 22.15
N TYR A 416 -1.00 -17.66 22.46
CA TYR A 416 -2.09 -17.72 23.44
C TYR A 416 -3.31 -16.90 23.02
N LYS A 417 -4.47 -17.46 23.28
CA LYS A 417 -5.71 -16.69 23.34
C LYS A 417 -5.70 -15.81 24.58
N ILE A 418 -6.00 -14.53 24.42
CA ILE A 418 -6.07 -13.53 25.48
C ILE A 418 -7.42 -12.83 25.45
N THR A 419 -7.91 -12.33 26.58
CA THR A 419 -9.14 -11.53 26.61
C THR A 419 -8.87 -10.10 26.12
N GLN A 420 -9.92 -9.38 25.73
CA GLN A 420 -9.81 -7.95 25.43
C GLN A 420 -9.32 -7.14 26.65
N SER A 421 -9.69 -7.54 27.87
CA SER A 421 -9.20 -6.91 29.11
C SER A 421 -7.70 -7.14 29.33
N GLN A 422 -7.20 -8.35 29.05
CA GLN A 422 -5.78 -8.68 29.08
C GLN A 422 -5.00 -7.88 28.03
N LEU A 423 -5.55 -7.72 26.83
CA LEU A 423 -4.98 -6.88 25.78
C LEU A 423 -4.88 -5.41 26.20
N LEU A 424 -5.92 -4.87 26.84
CA LEU A 424 -5.97 -3.47 27.26
C LEU A 424 -5.22 -3.19 28.58
N GLY A 425 -4.61 -4.19 29.21
CA GLY A 425 -3.95 -4.04 30.50
C GLY A 425 -4.91 -3.67 31.64
N GLN A 426 -6.20 -3.96 31.48
CA GLN A 426 -7.27 -3.57 32.42
C GLN A 426 -7.57 -4.66 33.47
N GLU A 427 -6.82 -5.75 33.48
CA GLU A 427 -6.89 -6.79 34.51
C GLU A 427 -6.38 -6.23 35.86
N THR A 428 -7.22 -6.21 36.88
CA THR A 428 -6.80 -5.92 38.26
C THR A 428 -6.15 -7.16 38.88
N THR A 429 -5.10 -6.96 39.67
CA THR A 429 -4.30 -8.00 40.37
C THR A 429 -5.09 -9.05 41.16
N THR A 430 -6.38 -8.82 41.41
CA THR A 430 -7.27 -9.70 42.19
C THR A 430 -8.06 -10.74 41.37
N ASN A 431 -8.12 -10.63 40.04
CA ASN A 431 -8.87 -11.57 39.17
C ASN A 431 -8.00 -12.17 38.06
N ILE A 432 -6.69 -12.31 38.32
CA ILE A 432 -5.80 -13.01 37.41
C ILE A 432 -6.12 -14.51 37.54
N GLY A 433 -6.97 -15.02 36.64
CA GLY A 433 -7.35 -16.43 36.57
C GLY A 433 -6.13 -17.35 36.54
N SER A 434 -6.28 -18.56 37.05
CA SER A 434 -5.23 -19.57 37.27
C SER A 434 -4.56 -20.13 36.00
N SER A 435 -4.53 -19.39 34.88
CA SER A 435 -3.90 -19.81 33.64
C SER A 435 -2.39 -19.55 33.68
N ALA A 436 -1.61 -20.43 33.06
CA ALA A 436 -0.15 -20.34 32.98
C ALA A 436 0.39 -19.14 32.17
N VAL A 437 -0.46 -18.17 31.82
CA VAL A 437 -0.14 -16.97 31.01
C VAL A 437 0.34 -15.81 31.90
N ASN A 438 0.30 -15.98 33.22
CA ASN A 438 0.51 -14.95 34.25
C ASN A 438 1.97 -14.50 34.46
N SER A 439 2.92 -14.92 33.62
CA SER A 439 4.36 -14.67 33.82
C SER A 439 5.08 -14.07 32.61
N TYR A 440 4.39 -13.35 31.72
CA TYR A 440 5.06 -12.57 30.68
C TYR A 440 4.96 -11.06 30.94
N PRO A 441 5.88 -10.49 31.75
CA PRO A 441 6.19 -9.07 31.76
C PRO A 441 6.38 -8.51 30.35
N ASP A 442 6.78 -9.34 29.37
CA ASP A 442 6.94 -8.96 27.96
C ASP A 442 5.61 -8.77 27.22
N LEU A 443 4.57 -9.57 27.52
CA LEU A 443 3.22 -9.37 27.02
C LEU A 443 2.67 -8.03 27.54
N LEU A 444 2.77 -7.79 28.86
CA LEU A 444 2.40 -6.50 29.47
C LEU A 444 3.31 -5.35 29.03
N ARG A 445 4.60 -5.53 28.72
CA ARG A 445 5.49 -4.44 28.23
C ARG A 445 5.20 -4.07 26.79
N CYS A 446 4.95 -5.07 25.93
CA CYS A 446 4.58 -4.87 24.53
C CYS A 446 3.20 -4.19 24.43
N LEU A 447 2.27 -4.54 25.32
CA LEU A 447 0.94 -3.95 25.42
C LEU A 447 0.92 -2.59 26.17
N ASN A 448 1.62 -2.44 27.30
CA ASN A 448 1.62 -1.18 28.09
C ASN A 448 2.45 -0.06 27.46
N SER A 449 3.52 -0.38 26.71
CA SER A 449 4.20 0.65 25.89
C SER A 449 3.34 1.15 24.73
N TYR A 450 2.22 0.46 24.45
CA TYR A 450 1.31 0.74 23.33
C TYR A 450 -0.03 1.36 23.78
N VAL A 451 -0.56 1.00 24.96
CA VAL A 451 -1.85 1.48 25.50
C VAL A 451 -1.73 2.83 26.25
N GLY A 452 -0.56 3.19 26.79
CA GLY A 452 -0.33 4.45 27.53
C GLY A 452 -0.11 5.70 26.67
N GLN A 453 -0.87 5.89 25.58
CA GLN A 453 -0.78 7.05 24.68
C GLN A 453 -1.31 8.35 25.32
N THR A 454 -0.64 8.83 26.37
CA THR A 454 -0.78 10.20 26.87
C THR A 454 0.50 10.95 26.55
N GLU A 455 0.40 11.83 25.55
CA GLU A 455 1.22 13.02 25.22
C GLU A 455 2.77 12.88 25.33
N ASP A 456 3.45 13.16 24.23
CA ASP A 456 4.92 13.26 24.07
C ASP A 456 5.73 11.94 23.97
N TYR A 457 5.37 11.04 23.05
CA TYR A 457 6.22 9.89 22.70
C TYR A 457 6.89 10.06 21.32
N ASP A 458 8.21 10.30 21.31
CA ASP A 458 9.07 10.23 20.12
C ASP A 458 9.42 8.76 19.82
N PRO A 459 8.91 8.20 18.71
CA PRO A 459 9.18 6.82 18.34
C PRO A 459 10.68 6.52 18.16
N LEU A 460 11.51 7.51 17.82
CA LEU A 460 12.94 7.33 17.53
C LEU A 460 13.80 7.06 18.77
N LEU A 461 13.39 7.51 19.96
CA LEU A 461 14.24 7.45 21.15
C LEU A 461 14.28 6.06 21.82
N ASN A 462 13.17 5.32 21.82
CA ASN A 462 13.11 4.01 22.49
C ASN A 462 13.56 2.82 21.63
N TRP A 463 13.72 3.01 20.31
CA TRP A 463 14.26 1.95 19.44
C TRP A 463 15.76 1.71 19.61
N LYS A 464 16.50 2.65 20.24
CA LYS A 464 17.89 2.42 20.66
C LYS A 464 18.03 1.33 21.75
N MET A 465 16.95 0.93 22.42
CA MET A 465 17.00 -0.14 23.43
C MET A 465 16.90 -1.56 22.85
N LEU A 466 16.55 -1.73 21.57
CA LEU A 466 16.47 -3.06 20.94
C LEU A 466 17.78 -3.52 20.29
N ASP A 467 18.72 -2.60 20.04
CA ASP A 467 20.10 -2.95 19.66
C ASP A 467 20.97 -3.30 20.90
N GLN A 468 20.43 -3.19 22.13
CA GLN A 468 21.22 -3.30 23.37
C GLN A 468 20.64 -4.23 24.45
N VAL A 469 19.81 -5.24 24.11
CA VAL A 469 19.42 -6.25 25.12
C VAL A 469 20.53 -7.30 25.32
N GLY A 470 21.72 -6.83 25.69
CA GLY A 470 22.56 -7.45 26.71
C GLY A 470 22.14 -6.92 28.11
N PRO A 471 22.72 -7.42 29.20
CA PRO A 471 22.19 -7.19 30.55
C PRO A 471 22.21 -5.70 30.95
N VAL A 472 21.14 -5.32 31.65
CA VAL A 472 20.69 -3.98 32.07
C VAL A 472 21.79 -3.13 32.74
N ILE A 473 21.90 -1.85 32.35
CA ILE A 473 22.52 -0.79 33.16
C ILE A 473 21.49 0.35 33.35
N ASP A 474 21.33 0.78 34.60
CA ASP A 474 20.42 1.82 35.09
C ASP A 474 20.95 3.23 34.79
N TYR A 475 20.12 4.10 34.21
CA TYR A 475 20.45 5.47 33.81
C TYR A 475 19.59 6.52 34.54
N SER A 476 19.37 6.35 35.84
CA SER A 476 18.68 7.32 36.71
C SER A 476 19.37 8.69 36.90
N THR A 477 20.34 9.08 36.07
CA THR A 477 21.07 10.36 36.23
C THR A 477 21.43 11.07 34.91
N SER A 478 20.50 11.85 34.30
CA SER A 478 20.83 13.18 33.68
C SER A 478 19.64 13.88 32.99
N PRO A 479 19.67 15.22 32.85
CA PRO A 479 18.48 16.07 32.83
C PRO A 479 17.99 16.49 31.44
N VAL A 480 16.71 16.86 31.42
CA VAL A 480 15.86 17.32 30.31
C VAL A 480 16.43 18.57 29.61
N SER A 481 16.51 18.56 28.27
CA SER A 481 16.66 19.78 27.46
C SER A 481 15.54 19.90 26.42
N SER A 482 14.82 21.02 26.49
CA SER A 482 13.68 21.46 25.69
C SER A 482 13.96 21.71 24.20
N TYR A 483 13.03 21.31 23.33
CA TYR A 483 12.89 21.77 21.94
C TYR A 483 11.76 22.83 21.81
N PRO A 484 11.78 23.72 20.79
CA PRO A 484 11.01 24.97 20.74
C PRO A 484 9.54 24.78 20.32
N PRO A 485 8.65 25.77 20.55
CA PRO A 485 7.20 25.59 20.43
C PRO A 485 6.71 25.49 18.97
N VAL A 486 5.75 24.59 18.78
CA VAL A 486 4.96 24.40 17.55
C VAL A 486 4.03 25.60 17.37
N ILE A 487 4.08 26.26 16.21
CA ILE A 487 3.15 27.34 15.83
C ILE A 487 1.83 26.71 15.38
N THR A 488 0.76 26.93 16.15
CA THR A 488 -0.57 26.32 15.95
C THR A 488 -1.62 27.24 15.30
N SER A 489 -1.23 28.37 14.70
CA SER A 489 -2.20 29.28 14.06
C SER A 489 -2.03 29.38 12.55
N VAL A 490 -3.05 28.95 11.81
CA VAL A 490 -3.29 29.30 10.40
C VAL A 490 -3.78 30.76 10.36
N PRO A 491 -3.19 31.66 9.54
CA PRO A 491 -3.71 33.02 9.40
C PRO A 491 -5.08 33.01 8.72
N SER A 492 -6.08 33.62 9.35
CA SER A 492 -7.37 33.91 8.72
C SER A 492 -7.19 35.00 7.66
N LEU A 493 -7.27 34.64 6.37
CA LEU A 493 -7.34 35.61 5.29
C LEU A 493 -8.79 36.01 5.06
N THR A 494 -9.17 37.18 5.58
CA THR A 494 -10.35 37.92 5.13
C THR A 494 -10.20 38.30 3.65
N PRO A 495 -11.21 38.05 2.79
CA PRO A 495 -11.10 38.39 1.37
C PRO A 495 -11.12 39.91 1.17
N ALA A 496 -10.10 40.43 0.48
CA ALA A 496 -10.07 41.80 -0.01
C ALA A 496 -10.94 41.93 -1.29
N PRO A 497 -11.52 43.11 -1.56
CA PRO A 497 -12.57 43.28 -2.55
C PRO A 497 -12.07 43.08 -3.99
N THR A 498 -12.87 42.37 -4.76
CA THR A 498 -12.67 42.03 -6.18
C THR A 498 -12.62 43.30 -7.03
N THR A 499 -11.47 43.59 -7.63
CA THR A 499 -11.38 44.52 -8.77
C THR A 499 -11.24 43.69 -10.04
N VAL A 500 -12.27 43.70 -10.88
CA VAL A 500 -12.30 42.98 -12.17
C VAL A 500 -11.40 43.71 -13.16
N PHE A 501 -10.30 43.07 -13.59
CA PHE A 501 -9.57 43.47 -14.78
C PHE A 501 -9.95 42.53 -15.94
N LEU A 502 -10.74 43.07 -16.88
CA LEU A 502 -10.97 42.47 -18.19
C LEU A 502 -9.76 42.80 -19.08
N LEU A 503 -8.92 41.80 -19.38
CA LEU A 503 -7.88 41.91 -20.41
C LEU A 503 -8.20 40.94 -21.56
N SER A 504 -8.80 41.50 -22.60
CA SER A 504 -8.85 40.93 -23.95
C SER A 504 -7.47 41.08 -24.58
N LEU A 505 -6.85 39.98 -25.00
CA LEU A 505 -5.64 40.03 -25.83
C LEU A 505 -5.82 39.10 -27.04
N ARG A 506 -6.18 39.73 -28.16
CA ARG A 506 -5.98 39.22 -29.51
C ARG A 506 -4.52 39.39 -29.91
N SER A 507 -3.97 38.32 -30.47
CA SER A 507 -2.92 38.19 -31.50
C SER A 507 -1.76 39.22 -31.63
N GLN A 508 -0.58 38.61 -31.85
CA GLN A 508 0.64 39.10 -32.51
C GLN A 508 1.67 39.81 -31.62
N PHE A 509 2.85 39.22 -31.50
CA PHE A 509 4.10 39.78 -32.06
C PHE A 509 5.24 38.74 -31.92
N ARG A 510 5.94 38.47 -33.04
CA ARG A 510 7.28 37.87 -33.04
C ARG A 510 8.27 38.90 -32.49
N LEU A 511 9.13 38.53 -31.55
CA LEU A 511 10.42 39.20 -31.39
C LEU A 511 11.50 38.24 -30.88
N THR A 512 12.55 38.12 -31.67
CA THR A 512 13.82 37.44 -31.39
C THR A 512 14.60 38.28 -30.37
N LEU A 513 15.11 37.67 -29.28
CA LEU A 513 16.05 38.34 -28.38
C LEU A 513 17.36 37.55 -28.28
N ARG A 514 18.45 38.19 -28.74
CA ARG A 514 19.85 37.79 -28.52
C ARG A 514 20.21 37.99 -27.05
N LEU A 515 20.77 36.97 -26.40
CA LEU A 515 21.37 37.10 -25.07
C LEU A 515 22.82 37.57 -25.20
N GLN A 516 23.16 38.71 -24.59
CA GLN A 516 24.55 39.12 -24.32
C GLN A 516 25.06 38.38 -23.08
N LEU A 517 26.14 37.61 -23.23
CA LEU A 517 26.94 37.11 -22.12
C LEU A 517 27.76 38.25 -21.50
N HIS A 518 27.72 38.38 -20.17
CA HIS A 518 28.73 39.11 -19.39
C HIS A 518 29.65 38.08 -18.72
N LEU A 519 30.91 38.04 -19.17
CA LEU A 519 32.01 37.34 -18.52
C LEU A 519 32.52 38.16 -17.33
N CYS A 520 32.72 37.50 -16.19
CA CYS A 520 33.46 38.02 -15.04
C CYS A 520 34.92 37.52 -15.14
N PRO A 521 35.97 38.37 -15.04
CA PRO A 521 37.35 37.94 -15.20
C PRO A 521 37.98 37.45 -13.90
N LEU A 522 38.67 36.32 -13.97
CA LEU A 522 39.60 35.82 -12.94
C LEU A 522 40.96 36.52 -13.07
N LEU A 523 41.47 37.04 -11.95
CA LEU A 523 42.84 37.53 -11.77
C LEU A 523 43.83 36.35 -11.64
N PRO A 524 45.11 36.53 -12.04
CA PRO A 524 46.09 35.46 -12.08
C PRO A 524 46.90 35.36 -10.78
N LEU A 525 47.29 34.14 -10.40
CA LEU A 525 48.41 33.89 -9.50
C LEU A 525 49.50 33.13 -10.27
N ARG A 526 50.74 33.54 -9.98
CA ARG A 526 52.01 33.19 -10.64
C ARG A 526 52.34 31.71 -10.66
#